data_AF-A0A354GGP9-F1
#
_entry.id   AF-A0A354GGP9-F1
#
_cell.length_a   1.000
_cell.length_b   1.000
_cell.length_c   1.000
_cell.angle_alpha   90.00
_cell.angle_beta   90.00
_cell.angle_gamma   90.00
#
_symmetry.space_group_name_H-M   'P 1'
#
loop_
_entity.id
_entity.type
_entity.pdbx_description
1 polymer ?
#
loop_
_entity_poly.entity_id
_entity_poly.type
_entity_poly.pdbx_seq_one_letter_code
_entity_poly.pdbx_strand_id
1 'polypeptide(L)'
;MKRFIYILIILTSFGCTKDFRETNTNPNFPVDVVPSLLLRKVIYNYGEAMSYEGFVAGNLLSQQLTALDFNLFDRHALKSPQLGGNPWAIFYTNLRDNEIILNKARQESIFSVYEGPALIFKAYMTMALTDLFGDVPYSEAFSGDQQTVTPKYDKQQSIYLDEGGILDNLRKGIIAIQNYAGSLPLEGD
;
A
#
# COMPACT_ATOMS: atom_id res chain seq x y z
N MET A 1 -22.86 48.37 -24.44
CA MET A 1 -22.81 47.45 -23.27
C MET A 1 -23.52 46.13 -23.54
N LYS A 2 -24.82 46.09 -23.85
CA LYS A 2 -25.54 44.83 -24.17
C LYS A 2 -24.88 44.02 -25.30
N ARG A 3 -24.40 44.66 -26.38
CA ARG A 3 -23.67 43.99 -27.48
C ARG A 3 -22.35 43.31 -27.06
N PHE A 4 -21.61 43.88 -26.10
CA PHE A 4 -20.37 43.27 -25.59
C PHE A 4 -20.65 42.05 -24.70
N ILE A 5 -21.79 42.04 -23.99
CA ILE A 5 -22.22 40.89 -23.18
C ILE A 5 -22.56 39.69 -24.09
N TYR A 6 -23.26 39.92 -25.21
CA TYR A 6 -23.54 38.84 -26.16
C TYR A 6 -22.27 38.25 -26.79
N ILE A 7 -21.26 39.09 -27.06
CA ILE A 7 -19.96 38.63 -27.60
C ILE A 7 -19.20 37.80 -26.55
N LEU A 8 -19.19 38.20 -25.29
CA LEU A 8 -18.55 37.45 -24.20
C LEU A 8 -19.20 36.08 -23.98
N ILE A 9 -20.53 35.99 -24.04
CA ILE A 9 -21.28 34.73 -23.90
C ILE A 9 -20.94 33.76 -25.04
N ILE A 10 -20.85 34.25 -26.28
CA ILE A 10 -20.46 33.44 -27.44
C ILE A 10 -19.02 32.93 -27.29
N LEU A 11 -18.09 33.76 -26.79
CA LEU A 11 -16.70 33.35 -26.55
C LEU A 11 -16.58 32.26 -25.46
N THR A 12 -17.42 32.28 -24.42
CA THR A 12 -17.40 31.24 -23.37
C THR A 12 -18.01 29.91 -23.81
N SER A 13 -18.80 29.88 -24.90
CA SER A 13 -19.41 28.63 -25.41
C SER A 13 -18.46 27.76 -26.26
N PHE A 14 -17.28 28.26 -26.64
CA PHE A 14 -16.26 27.51 -27.39
C PHE A 14 -15.11 27.02 -26.49
N GLY A 15 -15.42 26.38 -25.36
CA GLY A 15 -14.41 25.79 -24.49
C GLY A 15 -13.65 24.63 -25.16
N CYS A 16 -12.32 24.66 -25.13
CA CYS A 16 -11.42 23.63 -25.68
C CYS A 16 -11.34 22.36 -24.82
N THR A 17 -12.45 21.90 -24.23
CA THR A 17 -12.45 20.73 -23.33
C THR A 17 -12.90 19.43 -24.02
N LYS A 18 -13.24 19.47 -25.32
CA LYS A 18 -13.82 18.33 -26.07
C LYS A 18 -13.01 17.04 -25.89
N ASP A 19 -11.69 17.14 -26.04
CA ASP A 19 -10.79 15.97 -26.04
C ASP A 19 -9.79 16.02 -24.87
N PHE A 20 -10.02 16.88 -23.88
CA PHE A 20 -9.08 17.10 -22.78
C PHE A 20 -8.90 15.83 -21.94
N ARG A 21 -9.99 15.10 -21.67
CA ARG A 21 -9.92 13.85 -20.91
C ARG A 21 -9.17 12.77 -21.69
N GLU A 22 -9.44 12.62 -22.98
CA GLU A 22 -8.79 11.61 -23.82
C GLU A 22 -7.30 11.91 -24.01
N THR A 23 -6.95 13.17 -24.30
CA THR A 23 -5.55 13.62 -24.45
C THR A 23 -4.72 13.45 -23.18
N ASN A 24 -5.35 13.58 -22.00
CA ASN A 24 -4.67 13.44 -20.70
C ASN A 24 -4.85 12.04 -20.07
N THR A 25 -5.56 11.12 -20.73
CA THR A 25 -5.64 9.73 -20.28
C THR A 25 -4.50 8.97 -20.91
N ASN A 26 -3.56 8.50 -20.09
CA ASN A 26 -2.43 7.74 -20.59
C ASN A 26 -2.90 6.34 -21.03
N PRO A 27 -2.88 6.00 -22.33
CA PRO A 27 -3.39 4.71 -22.81
C PRO A 27 -2.49 3.53 -22.40
N ASN A 28 -1.27 3.80 -21.92
CA ASN A 28 -0.30 2.78 -21.51
C ASN A 28 -0.42 2.39 -20.03
N PHE A 29 -1.23 3.10 -19.24
CA PHE A 29 -1.43 2.78 -17.82
C PHE A 29 -2.79 2.13 -17.61
N PRO A 30 -2.85 1.00 -16.88
CA PRO A 30 -4.12 0.39 -16.52
C PRO A 30 -4.88 1.33 -15.57
N VAL A 31 -6.16 1.57 -15.89
CA VAL A 31 -7.08 2.35 -15.03
C VAL A 31 -7.58 1.49 -13.87
N ASP A 32 -7.65 0.18 -14.07
CA ASP A 32 -8.04 -0.81 -13.07
C ASP A 32 -7.18 -2.07 -13.21
N VAL A 33 -6.92 -2.76 -12.09
CA VAL A 33 -6.06 -3.95 -12.05
C VAL A 33 -6.78 -5.07 -11.31
N VAL A 34 -6.75 -6.27 -11.88
CA VAL A 34 -7.34 -7.45 -11.24
C VAL A 34 -6.55 -7.88 -9.99
N PRO A 35 -7.22 -8.39 -8.94
CA PRO A 35 -6.56 -8.80 -7.70
C PRO A 35 -5.41 -9.78 -7.86
N SER A 36 -5.46 -10.71 -8.82
CA SER A 36 -4.39 -11.69 -9.06
C SER A 36 -3.05 -11.04 -9.41
N LEU A 37 -3.06 -10.00 -10.25
CA LEU A 37 -1.84 -9.29 -10.65
C LEU A 37 -1.31 -8.42 -9.51
N LEU A 38 -2.21 -7.79 -8.75
CA LEU A 38 -1.83 -7.00 -7.57
C LEU A 38 -1.24 -7.88 -6.47
N LEU A 39 -1.86 -9.02 -6.14
CA LEU A 39 -1.38 -9.93 -5.11
C LEU A 39 0.05 -10.38 -5.41
N ARG A 40 0.32 -10.83 -6.63
CA ARG A 40 1.66 -11.23 -7.08
C ARG A 40 2.67 -10.10 -6.91
N LYS A 41 2.31 -8.90 -7.35
CA LYS A 41 3.16 -7.71 -7.25
C LYS A 41 3.50 -7.41 -5.79
N VAL A 42 2.52 -7.39 -4.90
CA VAL A 42 2.72 -7.04 -3.48
C VAL A 42 3.59 -8.09 -2.80
N ILE A 43 3.33 -9.40 -3.03
CA ILE A 43 4.15 -10.48 -2.47
C ILE A 43 5.60 -10.36 -2.95
N TYR A 44 5.81 -10.24 -4.27
CA TYR A 44 7.13 -10.15 -4.86
C TYR A 44 7.90 -8.91 -4.39
N ASN A 45 7.31 -7.72 -4.52
CA ASN A 45 7.96 -6.46 -4.19
C ASN A 45 8.29 -6.37 -2.70
N TYR A 46 7.35 -6.79 -1.83
CA TYR A 46 7.63 -6.81 -0.40
C TYR A 46 8.75 -7.79 -0.07
N GLY A 47 8.69 -9.02 -0.59
CA GLY A 47 9.67 -10.06 -0.30
C GLY A 47 11.08 -9.69 -0.78
N GLU A 48 11.21 -9.20 -2.00
CA GLU A 48 12.49 -8.77 -2.56
C GLU A 48 13.08 -7.59 -1.79
N ALA A 49 12.30 -6.52 -1.60
CA ALA A 49 12.79 -5.30 -0.97
C ALA A 49 13.11 -5.52 0.52
N MET A 50 12.26 -6.26 1.26
CA MET A 50 12.54 -6.58 2.66
C MET A 50 13.67 -7.59 2.85
N SER A 51 13.92 -8.47 1.86
CA SER A 51 15.11 -9.33 1.87
C SER A 51 16.39 -8.50 1.81
N TYR A 52 16.42 -7.47 0.95
CA TYR A 52 17.54 -6.53 0.90
C TYR A 52 17.71 -5.77 2.22
N GLU A 53 16.63 -5.25 2.79
CA GLU A 53 16.63 -4.55 4.09
C GLU A 53 17.12 -5.44 5.24
N GLY A 54 16.71 -6.70 5.25
CA GLY A 54 17.20 -7.71 6.18
C GLY A 54 18.69 -8.01 5.98
N PHE A 55 19.14 -8.14 4.73
CA PHE A 55 20.55 -8.38 4.41
C PHE A 55 21.46 -7.23 4.84
N VAL A 56 21.06 -5.97 4.63
CA VAL A 56 21.88 -4.80 4.97
C VAL A 56 21.67 -4.36 6.42
N ALA A 57 20.54 -3.77 6.76
CA ALA A 57 20.33 -3.20 8.08
C ALA A 57 20.08 -4.29 9.13
N GLY A 58 19.26 -5.29 8.79
CA GLY A 58 18.90 -6.37 9.71
C GLY A 58 20.12 -7.16 10.22
N ASN A 59 20.91 -7.73 9.31
CA ASN A 59 22.06 -8.56 9.66
C ASN A 59 23.18 -7.76 10.37
N LEU A 60 23.43 -6.52 9.94
CA LEU A 60 24.48 -5.69 10.53
C LEU A 60 24.08 -5.17 11.93
N LEU A 61 22.83 -4.74 12.13
CA LEU A 61 22.35 -4.27 13.43
C LEU A 61 22.15 -5.41 14.43
N SER A 62 21.77 -6.60 13.96
CA SER A 62 21.69 -7.81 14.79
C SER A 62 23.04 -8.50 15.00
N GLN A 63 24.12 -7.99 14.38
CA GLN A 63 25.48 -8.52 14.45
C GLN A 63 25.63 -9.97 13.94
N GLN A 64 24.72 -10.40 13.05
CA GLN A 64 24.85 -11.69 12.35
C GLN A 64 25.93 -11.64 11.28
N LEU A 65 26.15 -10.47 10.69
CA LEU A 65 27.23 -10.16 9.75
C LEU A 65 27.92 -8.86 10.19
N THR A 66 29.09 -8.59 9.62
CA THR A 66 29.73 -7.28 9.74
C THR A 66 30.23 -6.82 8.37
N ALA A 67 30.18 -5.52 8.10
CA ALA A 67 30.67 -4.95 6.86
C ALA A 67 32.13 -4.47 7.04
N LEU A 68 33.02 -4.92 6.16
CA LEU A 68 34.42 -4.48 6.13
C LEU A 68 34.52 -3.03 5.61
N ASP A 69 33.74 -2.72 4.58
CA ASP A 69 33.56 -1.38 4.00
C ASP A 69 32.08 -0.98 4.07
N PHE A 70 31.77 0.32 3.99
CA PHE A 70 30.39 0.86 4.11
C PHE A 70 29.69 0.46 5.42
N ASN A 71 30.45 0.37 6.50
CA ASN A 71 30.05 -0.10 7.84
C ASN A 71 29.24 0.91 8.68
N LEU A 72 28.44 1.74 8.01
CA LEU A 72 27.64 2.77 8.68
C LEU A 72 26.61 2.14 9.63
N PHE A 73 26.01 1.01 9.29
CA PHE A 73 25.13 0.25 10.19
C PHE A 73 25.87 -0.35 11.38
N ASP A 74 27.03 -0.98 11.18
CA ASP A 74 27.87 -1.49 12.29
C ASP A 74 28.24 -0.37 13.27
N ARG A 75 28.47 0.83 12.75
CA ARG A 75 28.79 2.04 13.52
C ARG A 75 27.56 2.81 14.02
N HIS A 76 26.36 2.29 13.78
CA HIS A 76 25.09 2.89 14.18
C HIS A 76 24.88 4.32 13.64
N ALA A 77 25.49 4.64 12.50
CA ALA A 77 25.36 5.93 11.81
C ALA A 77 24.07 5.97 10.95
N LEU A 78 22.92 5.65 11.55
CA LEU A 78 21.65 5.41 10.85
C LEU A 78 21.07 6.63 10.11
N LYS A 79 21.54 7.83 10.42
CA LYS A 79 21.13 9.08 9.75
C LYS A 79 22.01 9.44 8.56
N SER A 80 23.13 8.73 8.37
CA SER A 80 24.02 8.97 7.25
C SER A 80 23.37 8.48 5.95
N PRO A 81 23.54 9.20 4.83
CA PRO A 81 23.05 8.74 3.53
C PRO A 81 23.67 7.39 3.17
N GLN A 82 22.83 6.37 2.97
CA GLN A 82 23.23 5.02 2.63
C GLN A 82 22.11 4.27 1.91
N LEU A 83 22.46 3.13 1.31
CA LEU A 83 21.49 2.24 0.70
C LEU A 83 20.87 1.33 1.77
N GLY A 84 19.55 1.22 1.76
CA GLY A 84 18.78 0.47 2.74
C GLY A 84 18.71 1.13 4.12
N GLY A 85 18.09 0.43 5.07
CA GLY A 85 17.86 0.86 6.44
C GLY A 85 16.64 1.75 6.65
N ASN A 86 15.84 1.99 5.60
CA ASN A 86 14.61 2.76 5.72
C ASN A 86 13.50 2.17 4.84
N PRO A 87 12.84 1.07 5.29
CA PRO A 87 11.76 0.43 4.56
C PRO A 87 10.41 1.16 4.61
N TRP A 88 10.34 2.40 5.10
CA TRP A 88 9.08 3.14 5.26
C TRP A 88 8.24 3.16 3.98
N ALA A 89 8.84 3.54 2.85
CA ALA A 89 8.14 3.61 1.57
C ALA A 89 7.72 2.23 1.05
N ILE A 90 8.50 1.18 1.36
CA ILE A 90 8.20 -0.21 0.99
C ILE A 90 6.91 -0.63 1.69
N PHE A 91 6.81 -0.42 3.02
CA PHE A 91 5.62 -0.77 3.78
C PHE A 91 4.36 -0.06 3.27
N TYR A 92 4.37 1.27 3.18
CA TYR A 92 3.17 2.02 2.79
C TYR A 92 2.75 1.80 1.34
N THR A 93 3.70 1.54 0.43
CA THR A 93 3.35 1.23 -0.96
C THR A 93 2.64 -0.12 -1.04
N ASN A 94 3.21 -1.16 -0.43
CA ASN A 94 2.62 -2.50 -0.48
C ASN A 94 1.33 -2.61 0.34
N LEU A 95 1.24 -1.97 1.51
CA LEU A 95 0.01 -1.93 2.30
C LEU A 95 -1.13 -1.23 1.55
N ARG A 96 -0.84 -0.11 0.88
CA ARG A 96 -1.84 0.59 0.03
C ARG A 96 -2.32 -0.30 -1.11
N ASP A 97 -1.40 -0.93 -1.84
CA ASP A 97 -1.78 -1.83 -2.94
C ASP A 97 -2.58 -3.03 -2.44
N ASN A 98 -2.28 -3.54 -1.25
CA ASN A 98 -3.03 -4.60 -0.59
C ASN A 98 -4.44 -4.15 -0.15
N GLU A 99 -4.63 -2.89 0.25
CA GLU A 99 -5.98 -2.34 0.49
C GLU A 99 -6.84 -2.31 -0.78
N ILE A 100 -6.24 -2.09 -1.95
CA ILE A 100 -6.98 -2.16 -3.23
C ILE A 100 -7.51 -3.59 -3.45
N ILE A 101 -6.69 -4.61 -3.13
CA ILE A 101 -7.11 -6.01 -3.19
C ILE A 101 -8.28 -6.27 -2.24
N LEU A 102 -8.17 -5.82 -0.98
CA LEU A 102 -9.23 -5.98 0.02
C LEU A 102 -10.53 -5.30 -0.39
N ASN A 103 -10.46 -4.09 -0.93
CA ASN A 103 -11.62 -3.35 -1.38
C ASN A 103 -12.33 -4.09 -2.52
N LYS A 104 -11.58 -4.59 -3.52
CA LYS A 104 -12.13 -5.39 -4.61
C LYS A 104 -12.75 -6.70 -4.12
N ALA A 105 -12.07 -7.43 -3.23
CA ALA A 105 -12.56 -8.68 -2.69
C ALA A 105 -13.89 -8.53 -1.94
N ARG A 106 -14.09 -7.39 -1.26
CA ARG A 106 -15.32 -7.06 -0.51
C ARG A 106 -16.45 -6.53 -1.37
N GLN A 107 -16.13 -5.80 -2.44
CA GLN A 107 -17.13 -5.17 -3.32
C GLN A 107 -17.60 -6.10 -4.44
N GLU A 108 -16.73 -7.01 -4.88
CA GLU A 108 -16.98 -7.89 -6.02
C GLU A 108 -16.90 -9.34 -5.56
N SER A 109 -18.05 -10.02 -5.45
CA SER A 109 -18.12 -11.38 -4.90
C SER A 109 -17.26 -12.40 -5.64
N ILE A 110 -16.99 -12.14 -6.93
CA ILE A 110 -16.09 -12.93 -7.78
C ILE A 110 -14.64 -12.95 -7.25
N PHE A 111 -14.21 -11.91 -6.53
CA PHE A 111 -12.87 -11.78 -5.97
C PHE A 111 -12.79 -12.08 -4.48
N SER A 112 -13.84 -12.62 -3.86
CA SER A 112 -13.87 -12.93 -2.43
C SER A 112 -12.76 -13.89 -1.96
N VAL A 113 -12.18 -14.71 -2.86
CA VAL A 113 -11.05 -15.60 -2.58
C VAL A 113 -9.79 -14.84 -2.09
N TYR A 114 -9.68 -13.56 -2.45
CA TYR A 114 -8.52 -12.72 -2.13
C TYR A 114 -8.61 -12.07 -0.74
N GLU A 115 -9.78 -12.01 -0.11
CA GLU A 115 -9.96 -11.30 1.16
C GLU A 115 -9.10 -11.92 2.27
N GLY A 116 -9.13 -13.25 2.39
CA GLY A 116 -8.37 -13.98 3.40
C GLY A 116 -6.85 -13.75 3.32
N PRO A 117 -6.22 -14.08 2.19
CA PRO A 117 -4.79 -13.84 1.97
C PRO A 117 -4.39 -12.38 2.15
N ALA A 118 -5.18 -11.43 1.62
CA ALA A 118 -4.86 -10.01 1.72
C ALA A 118 -4.96 -9.50 3.18
N LEU A 119 -5.88 -10.03 4.00
CA LEU A 119 -5.95 -9.70 5.43
C LEU A 119 -4.73 -10.21 6.19
N ILE A 120 -4.31 -11.45 5.92
CA ILE A 120 -3.12 -12.04 6.55
C ILE A 120 -1.88 -11.25 6.16
N PHE A 121 -1.73 -10.91 4.88
CA PHE A 121 -0.55 -10.19 4.41
C PHE A 121 -0.52 -8.73 4.88
N LYS A 122 -1.69 -8.07 4.96
CA LYS A 122 -1.82 -6.78 5.66
C LYS A 122 -1.28 -6.87 7.09
N ALA A 123 -1.71 -7.87 7.85
CA ALA A 123 -1.27 -8.04 9.23
C ALA A 123 0.25 -8.24 9.33
N TYR A 124 0.82 -9.08 8.47
CA TYR A 124 2.27 -9.34 8.42
C TYR A 124 3.09 -8.09 8.10
N MET A 125 2.70 -7.34 7.07
CA MET A 125 3.39 -6.08 6.71
C MET A 125 3.22 -5.01 7.80
N THR A 126 2.04 -4.94 8.42
CA THR A 126 1.76 -3.98 9.51
C THR A 126 2.59 -4.29 10.75
N MET A 127 2.71 -5.57 11.11
CA MET A 127 3.56 -6.04 12.21
C MET A 127 5.00 -5.57 12.01
N ALA A 128 5.59 -5.86 10.85
CA ALA A 128 6.94 -5.41 10.53
C ALA A 128 7.07 -3.88 10.57
N LEU A 129 6.11 -3.14 10.02
CA LEU A 129 6.12 -1.67 10.06
C LEU A 129 6.14 -1.15 11.52
N THR A 130 5.19 -1.57 12.34
CA THR A 130 5.10 -1.04 13.71
C THR A 130 6.23 -1.55 14.59
N ASP A 131 6.77 -2.73 14.36
CA ASP A 131 7.92 -3.26 15.13
C ASP A 131 9.20 -2.46 14.87
N LEU A 132 9.39 -1.94 13.65
CA LEU A 132 10.54 -1.08 13.33
C LEU A 132 10.37 0.37 13.82
N PHE A 133 9.16 0.92 13.77
CA PHE A 133 8.93 2.36 13.95
C PHE A 133 8.12 2.74 15.18
N GLY A 134 7.48 1.79 15.86
CA GLY A 134 6.58 2.03 16.97
C GLY A 134 5.23 2.57 16.49
N ASP A 135 4.82 3.71 17.06
CA ASP A 135 3.60 4.42 16.66
C ASP A 135 3.74 4.91 15.20
N VAL A 136 2.76 4.59 14.35
CA VAL A 136 2.77 4.91 12.92
C VAL A 136 1.37 5.20 12.39
N PRO A 137 1.21 5.92 11.26
CA PRO A 137 -0.07 6.02 10.60
C PRO A 137 -0.60 4.66 10.14
N TYR A 138 -1.81 4.29 10.58
CA TYR A 138 -2.38 2.99 10.23
C TYR A 138 -3.87 3.06 9.89
N SER A 139 -4.74 3.35 10.86
CA SER A 139 -6.20 3.30 10.72
C SER A 139 -6.74 4.26 9.66
N GLU A 140 -6.06 5.38 9.43
CA GLU A 140 -6.43 6.40 8.43
C GLU A 140 -5.50 6.41 7.20
N ALA A 141 -4.47 5.55 7.17
CA ALA A 141 -3.32 5.73 6.27
C ALA A 141 -3.58 5.42 4.79
N PHE A 142 -4.65 4.68 4.49
CA PHE A 142 -4.90 4.15 3.14
C PHE A 142 -6.15 4.73 2.49
N SER A 143 -6.57 5.93 2.92
CA SER A 143 -7.77 6.63 2.45
C SER A 143 -7.45 8.03 1.91
N GLY A 144 -6.30 8.17 1.22
CA GLY A 144 -5.80 9.45 0.70
C GLY A 144 -6.67 10.10 -0.39
N ASP A 145 -7.48 9.30 -1.07
CA ASP A 145 -8.42 9.71 -2.11
C ASP A 145 -9.81 10.08 -1.56
N GLN A 146 -10.14 9.66 -0.33
CA GLN A 146 -11.48 9.78 0.24
C GLN A 146 -11.55 10.60 1.53
N GLN A 147 -10.51 10.55 2.37
CA GLN A 147 -10.60 11.04 3.74
C GLN A 147 -9.47 12.01 4.11
N THR A 148 -8.20 11.59 4.04
CA THR A 148 -7.08 12.40 4.54
C THR A 148 -5.75 12.07 3.87
N VAL A 149 -4.97 13.11 3.57
CA VAL A 149 -3.56 12.98 3.13
C VAL A 149 -2.57 13.17 4.28
N THR A 150 -3.07 13.42 5.49
CA THR A 150 -2.28 13.59 6.72
C THR A 150 -2.83 12.66 7.81
N PRO A 151 -2.70 11.34 7.67
CA PRO A 151 -3.21 10.39 8.65
C PRO A 151 -2.50 10.56 9.99
N LYS A 152 -3.25 10.45 11.09
CA LYS A 152 -2.66 10.48 12.44
C LYS A 152 -1.78 9.25 12.69
N TYR A 153 -0.92 9.34 13.69
CA TYR A 153 -0.14 8.19 14.19
C TYR A 153 -0.98 7.43 15.21
N ASP A 154 -1.14 6.13 14.99
CA ASP A 154 -1.78 5.24 15.94
C ASP A 154 -0.76 4.65 16.90
N LYS A 155 -1.21 4.32 18.11
CA LYS A 155 -0.37 3.64 19.09
C LYS A 155 -0.03 2.23 18.62
N GLN A 156 1.22 1.80 18.76
CA GLN A 156 1.62 0.42 18.44
C GLN A 156 0.70 -0.62 19.11
N GLN A 157 0.36 -0.42 20.38
CA GLN A 157 -0.58 -1.29 21.11
C GLN A 157 -1.94 -1.40 20.41
N SER A 158 -2.52 -0.27 19.98
CA SER A 158 -3.78 -0.24 19.24
C SER A 158 -3.66 -0.93 17.88
N ILE A 159 -2.56 -0.71 17.16
CA ILE A 159 -2.28 -1.38 15.87
C ILE A 159 -2.30 -2.91 16.03
N TYR A 160 -1.84 -3.44 17.17
CA TYR A 160 -1.90 -4.86 17.45
C TYR A 160 -3.30 -5.36 17.87
N LEU A 161 -3.96 -4.64 18.77
CA LEU A 161 -5.08 -5.18 19.56
C LEU A 161 -6.47 -4.72 19.12
N ASP A 162 -6.58 -3.52 18.53
CA ASP A 162 -7.88 -2.93 18.22
C ASP A 162 -8.50 -3.56 16.96
N GLU A 163 -9.78 -3.28 16.72
CA GLU A 163 -10.46 -3.71 15.50
C GLU A 163 -9.76 -3.16 14.26
N GLY A 164 -9.59 -4.02 13.25
CA GLY A 164 -8.84 -3.68 12.05
C GLY A 164 -7.32 -3.68 12.25
N GLY A 165 -6.83 -3.97 13.46
CA GLY A 165 -5.43 -4.21 13.81
C GLY A 165 -4.93 -5.59 13.41
N ILE A 166 -3.68 -5.90 13.77
CA ILE A 166 -2.95 -7.12 13.35
C ILE A 166 -3.72 -8.39 13.73
N LEU A 167 -4.09 -8.54 15.01
CA LEU A 167 -4.74 -9.77 15.49
C LEU A 167 -6.15 -9.96 14.90
N ASP A 168 -6.89 -8.87 14.76
CA ASP A 168 -8.22 -8.91 14.16
C ASP A 168 -8.17 -9.24 12.66
N ASN A 169 -7.23 -8.65 11.91
CA ASN A 169 -7.03 -8.98 10.49
C ASN A 169 -6.66 -10.46 10.31
N LEU A 170 -5.77 -11.01 11.14
CA LEU A 170 -5.42 -12.44 11.08
C LEU A 170 -6.65 -13.33 11.33
N ARG A 171 -7.44 -13.02 12.36
CA ARG A 171 -8.67 -13.75 12.68
C ARG A 171 -9.69 -13.67 11.53
N LYS A 172 -9.97 -12.46 11.04
CA LYS A 172 -10.88 -12.24 9.90
C LYS A 172 -10.38 -12.94 8.64
N GLY A 173 -9.06 -12.94 8.41
CA GLY A 173 -8.43 -13.62 7.28
C GLY A 173 -8.63 -15.14 7.30
N ILE A 174 -8.42 -15.78 8.46
CA ILE A 174 -8.67 -17.22 8.64
C ILE A 174 -10.15 -17.55 8.39
N ILE A 175 -11.07 -16.75 8.94
CA ILE A 175 -12.51 -16.94 8.76
C ILE A 175 -12.89 -16.82 7.28
N ALA A 176 -12.35 -15.82 6.57
CA ALA A 176 -12.61 -15.63 5.14
C ALA A 176 -12.14 -16.82 4.30
N ILE A 177 -10.96 -17.40 4.61
CA ILE A 177 -10.46 -18.61 3.94
C ILE A 177 -11.37 -19.80 4.22
N GLN A 178 -11.76 -20.02 5.47
CA GLN A 178 -12.58 -21.17 5.86
C GLN A 178 -14.00 -21.11 5.30
N ASN A 179 -14.55 -19.90 5.15
CA ASN A 179 -15.91 -19.69 4.65
C ASN A 179 -15.96 -19.46 3.14
N TYR A 180 -14.83 -19.54 2.43
CA TYR A 180 -14.83 -19.35 0.99
C TYR A 180 -15.62 -20.47 0.30
N ALA A 181 -16.72 -20.09 -0.36
CA ALA A 181 -17.61 -21.00 -1.10
C ALA A 181 -17.71 -20.65 -2.59
N GLY A 182 -16.85 -19.77 -3.09
CA GLY A 182 -16.81 -19.40 -4.50
C GLY A 182 -16.13 -20.48 -5.36
N SER A 183 -16.23 -20.32 -6.68
CA SER A 183 -15.71 -21.27 -7.66
C SER A 183 -14.34 -20.91 -8.23
N LEU A 184 -13.82 -19.71 -7.93
CA LEU A 184 -12.56 -19.23 -8.49
C LEU A 184 -11.39 -19.64 -7.58
N PRO A 185 -10.34 -20.29 -8.11
CA PRO A 185 -9.15 -20.54 -7.34
C PRO A 185 -8.45 -19.21 -7.01
N LEU A 186 -7.64 -19.23 -5.95
CA LEU A 186 -6.66 -18.18 -5.73
C LEU A 186 -5.62 -18.25 -6.86
N GLU A 187 -5.34 -17.12 -7.48
CA GLU A 187 -4.26 -16.97 -8.47
C GLU A 187 -3.40 -15.76 -8.10
N GLY A 188 -2.10 -15.83 -8.41
CA GLY A 188 -1.19 -14.71 -8.19
C GLY A 188 -0.37 -14.82 -6.90
N ASP A 189 -0.38 -15.97 -6.24
CA ASP A 189 0.64 -16.39 -5.29
C ASP A 189 1.96 -16.81 -5.97
#